data_AF-A0A842XL62-F1
#
_entry.id   AF-A0A842XL62-F1
#
_cell.length_a   1.000
_cell.length_b   1.000
_cell.length_c   1.000
_cell.angle_alpha   90.00
_cell.angle_beta   90.00
_cell.angle_gamma   90.00
#
_symmetry.space_group_name_H-M   'P 1'
#
loop_
_entity.id
_entity.type
_entity.pdbx_description
1 polymer ?
#
loop_
_entity_poly.entity_id
_entity_poly.type
_entity_poly.pdbx_seq_one_letter_code
_entity_poly.pdbx_strand_id
1 'polypeptide(L)' 'MKGKYRLVYRVDEEEKEVVLVAFGHRKDIYRFMMFLQEE' A
#
# COMPACT_ATOMS: atom_id res chain seq x y z
N MET A 1 -13.65 -11.03 -12.89
CA MET A 1 -13.35 -9.99 -11.88
C MET A 1 -11.93 -10.16 -11.37
N LYS A 2 -10.91 -9.62 -12.05
CA LYS A 2 -9.52 -9.64 -11.59
C LYS A 2 -8.95 -8.24 -11.83
N GLY A 3 -8.34 -7.61 -10.82
CA GLY A 3 -7.71 -6.28 -10.94
C GLY A 3 -8.26 -5.18 -10.02
N LYS A 4 -9.10 -5.52 -9.03
CA LYS A 4 -9.73 -4.53 -8.14
C LYS A 4 -8.99 -4.28 -6.83
N TYR A 5 -8.15 -5.19 -6.37
CA TYR A 5 -7.42 -5.09 -5.10
C TYR A 5 -5.92 -4.86 -5.33
N ARG A 6 -5.28 -4.19 -4.39
CA ARG A 6 -3.85 -3.90 -4.37
C ARG A 6 -3.27 -4.18 -2.99
N LEU A 7 -2.02 -4.62 -3.01
CA LEU A 7 -1.15 -4.74 -1.85
C LEU A 7 0.00 -3.76 -2.04
N VAL A 8 0.20 -2.88 -1.07
CA VAL A 8 1.32 -1.95 -0.99
C VAL A 8 2.19 -2.40 0.16
N TYR A 9 3.48 -2.59 -0.11
CA TYR A 9 4.45 -3.04 0.88
C TYR A 9 5.75 -2.27 0.69
N ARG A 10 6.52 -2.18 1.77
CA ARG A 10 7.90 -1.69 1.76
C ARG A 10 8.81 -2.87 2.09
N VAL A 11 9.89 -3.01 1.35
CA VAL A 11 10.95 -3.97 1.65
C VAL A 11 12.06 -3.23 2.38
N ASP A 12 12.47 -3.76 3.52
CA ASP A 12 13.69 -3.37 4.20
C ASP A 12 14.76 -4.45 3.92
N GLU A 13 15.73 -4.11 3.07
CA GLU A 13 16.77 -5.05 2.64
C GLU A 13 17.87 -5.23 3.70
N GLU A 14 17.98 -4.31 4.66
CA GLU A 14 18.98 -4.39 5.72
C GLU A 14 18.49 -5.36 6.80
N GLU A 15 17.26 -5.18 7.26
CA GLU A 15 16.62 -6.03 8.27
C GLU A 15 16.01 -7.31 7.69
N LYS A 16 15.99 -7.45 6.35
CA LYS A 16 15.35 -8.55 5.62
C LYS A 16 13.86 -8.71 5.95
N GLU A 17 13.18 -7.57 6.10
CA GLU A 17 11.76 -7.52 6.44
C GLU A 17 10.89 -7.01 5.28
N VAL A 18 9.64 -7.49 5.25
CA VAL A 18 8.60 -6.96 4.35
C VAL A 18 7.48 -6.40 5.22
N VAL A 19 7.34 -5.08 5.20
CA VAL A 19 6.32 -4.37 5.96
C VAL A 19 5.11 -4.10 5.06
N LEU A 20 3.96 -4.60 5.49
CA LEU A 20 2.68 -4.38 4.81
C LEU A 20 2.19 -2.96 5.10
N VAL A 21 2.15 -2.11 4.08
CA VAL A 21 1.77 -0.70 4.24
C VAL A 21 0.26 -0.52 4.07
N ALA A 22 -0.33 -1.19 3.07
CA ALA A 22 -1.78 -1.16 2.86
C ALA A 22 -2.26 -2.34 2.00
N PHE A 23 -3.49 -2.80 2.24
CA PHE A 23 -4.17 -3.77 1.39
C PHE A 23 -5.64 -3.41 1.23
N GLY A 24 -6.15 -3.40 -0.01
CA GLY A 24 -7.54 -3.03 -0.23
C GLY A 24 -7.89 -2.81 -1.69
N HIS A 25 -9.13 -2.35 -1.94
CA HIS A 25 -9.56 -2.05 -3.29
C HIS A 25 -8.78 -0.84 -3.82
N ARG A 26 -8.46 -0.85 -5.13
CA ARG A 26 -7.63 0.17 -5.80
C ARG A 26 -8.08 1.60 -5.48
N LYS A 27 -9.39 1.84 -5.48
CA LYS A 27 -9.97 3.17 -5.18
C LYS A 27 -9.67 3.62 -3.75
N ASP A 28 -9.71 2.70 -2.79
CA ASP A 28 -9.51 2.99 -1.37
C ASP A 28 -8.02 3.25 -1.09
N ILE A 29 -7.13 2.47 -1.73
CA ILE A 29 -5.69 2.66 -1.65
C ILE A 29 -5.27 4.04 -2.17
N TYR A 30 -5.77 4.47 -3.33
CA TYR A 30 -5.45 5.80 -3.86
C TYR A 30 -5.95 6.92 -2.94
N ARG A 31 -7.17 6.77 -2.39
CA ARG A 31 -7.70 7.75 -1.44
C ARG A 31 -6.83 7.84 -0.18
N PHE A 32 -6.43 6.70 0.37
CA PHE A 32 -5.53 6.62 1.52
C PHE A 32 -4.18 7.29 1.24
N MET A 33 -3.59 7.06 0.06
CA MET A 33 -2.32 7.68 -0.32
C MET A 33 -2.39 9.20 -0.49
N MET A 34 -3.51 9.77 -0.93
CA MET A 34 -3.64 11.23 -1.01
C MET A 34 -3.61 11.88 0.37
N PHE A 35 -4.23 11.27 1.37
CA PHE A 35 -4.21 11.79 2.75
C PHE A 35 -2.80 11.78 3.36
N LEU A 36 -1.97 10.80 3.01
CA LEU A 36 -0.58 10.73 3.47
C LEU A 36 0.35 11.78 2.83
N GLN A 37 -0.06 12.47 1.76
CA GLN A 37 0.75 13.51 1.12
C GLN A 37 0.49 14.92 1.67
N GLU A 38 -0.56 15.10 2.48
CA GLU A 38 -0.96 16.38 3.07
C GLU A 38 -0.44 16.55 4.52
N GLU A 39 0.31 15.58 5.04
CA GLU A 39 1.06 15.62 6.30
C GLU A 39 2.57 15.76 6.05
#